data_AF-A0A2T3HZI0-F1
#
_entry.id   AF-A0A2T3HZI0-F1
#
_cell.length_a   1.000
_cell.length_b   1.000
_cell.length_c   1.000
_cell.angle_alpha   90.00
_cell.angle_beta   90.00
_cell.angle_gamma   90.00
#
_symmetry.space_group_name_H-M   'P 1'
#
loop_
_entity.id
_entity.type
_entity.pdbx_description
1 polymer ?
#
loop_
_entity_poly.entity_id
_entity_poly.type
_entity_poly.pdbx_seq_one_letter_code
_entity_poly.pdbx_strand_id
1 'polypeptide(L)'
;MAVTHKWCQPLAVWQAYYQKWAVNPEYDLLLEMSVFLDCRYIAGNPQLANELQTCMCQQLANNVRLISALARNALVQKPPLSIFRNWVLVKEGENANTLDIKTAALSIIVNLIRVQYLQLVSRLFSNNGSVIYKTNTEERLQLLLTHKVINEVTFKDLLGAFQFITQIRYSHQLQALQQGKIPNNHINPNAFNSFERTHLRETFKLISRYQEIIRMKYC
;
A
#
# COMPACT_ATOMS: atom_id res chain seq x y z
N MET A 1 2.52 16.14 -7.26
CA MET A 1 3.71 15.67 -6.50
C MET A 1 4.97 16.39 -6.97
N ALA A 2 5.51 16.17 -8.19
CA ALA A 2 6.69 16.93 -8.66
C ALA A 2 6.38 18.39 -9.05
N VAL A 3 5.15 18.69 -9.48
CA VAL A 3 4.70 20.06 -9.83
C VAL A 3 4.28 20.89 -8.61
N THR A 4 4.28 20.30 -7.42
CA THR A 4 3.87 20.97 -6.20
C THR A 4 5.12 21.53 -5.53
N HIS A 5 5.28 22.86 -5.53
CA HIS A 5 6.50 23.53 -5.04
C HIS A 5 6.91 23.12 -3.62
N LYS A 6 5.94 22.77 -2.76
CA LYS A 6 6.19 22.21 -1.41
C LYS A 6 7.16 21.01 -1.43
N TRP A 7 7.17 20.20 -2.48
CA TRP A 7 7.98 18.97 -2.62
C TRP A 7 9.27 19.16 -3.43
N CYS A 8 9.51 20.36 -3.96
CA CYS A 8 10.76 20.72 -4.63
C CYS A 8 11.78 21.21 -3.60
N GLN A 9 12.30 20.30 -2.78
CA GLN A 9 13.13 20.63 -1.63
C GLN A 9 14.57 20.15 -1.75
N PRO A 10 15.54 20.86 -1.15
CA PRO A 10 16.90 20.35 -0.96
C PRO A 10 16.92 19.06 -0.12
N LEU A 11 17.97 18.25 -0.29
CA LEU A 11 18.12 16.97 0.42
C LEU A 11 18.01 17.13 1.95
N ALA A 12 18.66 18.16 2.53
CA ALA A 12 18.63 18.40 3.97
C ALA A 12 17.20 18.63 4.49
N VAL A 13 16.36 19.33 3.73
CA VAL A 13 14.95 19.58 4.09
C VAL A 13 14.15 18.27 4.02
N TRP A 14 14.38 17.46 2.99
CA TRP A 14 13.78 16.13 2.87
C TRP A 14 14.15 15.20 4.04
N GLN A 15 15.42 15.20 4.46
CA GLN A 15 15.87 14.44 5.63
C GLN A 15 15.18 14.92 6.92
N ALA A 16 15.05 16.24 7.09
CA ALA A 16 14.32 16.83 8.22
C ALA A 16 12.83 16.44 8.23
N TYR A 17 12.18 16.30 7.06
CA TYR A 17 10.81 15.80 6.99
C TYR A 17 10.68 14.37 7.53
N TYR A 18 11.56 13.45 7.12
CA TYR A 18 11.52 12.08 7.63
C TYR A 18 11.75 12.02 9.14
N GLN A 19 12.70 12.79 9.67
CA GLN A 19 12.92 12.89 11.11
C GLN A 19 11.68 13.41 11.83
N LYS A 20 11.06 14.48 11.32
CA LYS A 20 9.84 15.06 11.90
C LYS A 20 8.67 14.07 11.90
N TRP A 21 8.43 13.38 10.79
CA TRP A 21 7.36 12.40 10.67
C TRP A 21 7.56 11.19 11.58
N ALA A 22 8.82 10.77 11.75
CA ALA A 22 9.16 9.63 12.60
C ALA A 22 8.99 9.91 14.10
N VAL A 23 9.22 11.15 14.54
CA VAL A 23 9.06 11.56 15.94
C VAL A 23 7.59 11.86 16.28
N ASN A 24 6.82 12.40 15.33
CA ASN A 24 5.43 12.80 15.51
C ASN A 24 4.49 12.01 14.58
N PRO A 25 4.12 10.76 14.94
CA PRO A 25 3.22 9.95 14.13
C PRO A 25 1.75 10.35 14.34
N GLU A 26 1.43 11.62 14.11
CA GLU A 26 0.06 12.13 14.03
C GLU A 26 -0.53 11.83 12.64
N TYR A 27 -1.86 11.85 12.52
CA TYR A 27 -2.57 11.36 11.34
C TYR A 27 -2.09 11.99 10.02
N ASP A 28 -1.98 13.32 9.96
CA ASP A 28 -1.60 14.04 8.73
C ASP A 28 -0.13 13.78 8.34
N LEU A 29 0.75 13.64 9.33
CA LEU A 29 2.18 13.37 9.11
C LEU A 29 2.42 11.92 8.68
N LEU A 30 1.64 10.98 9.19
CA LEU A 30 1.67 9.59 8.75
C LEU A 30 1.16 9.43 7.32
N LEU A 31 0.15 10.21 6.92
CA LEU A 31 -0.35 10.19 5.55
C LEU A 31 0.75 10.62 4.57
N GLU A 32 1.39 11.76 4.82
CA GLU A 32 2.51 12.25 4.00
C GLU A 32 3.66 11.23 3.99
N MET A 33 4.05 10.71 5.16
CA MET A 33 5.10 9.71 5.26
C MET A 33 4.76 8.44 4.46
N SER A 34 3.51 7.96 4.49
CA SER A 34 3.09 6.76 3.76
C SER A 34 3.28 6.87 2.24
N VAL A 35 3.11 8.08 1.69
CA VAL A 35 3.32 8.37 0.27
C VAL A 35 4.82 8.37 -0.05
N PHE A 36 5.64 9.04 0.76
CA PHE A 36 7.06 9.18 0.50
C PHE A 36 7.90 7.95 0.86
N LEU A 37 7.35 7.02 1.66
CA LEU A 37 7.92 5.67 1.86
C LEU A 37 8.03 4.86 0.55
N ASP A 38 7.36 5.27 -0.54
CA ASP A 38 7.49 4.65 -1.87
C ASP A 38 8.34 5.49 -2.85
N CYS A 39 9.16 6.43 -2.37
CA CYS A 39 10.10 7.18 -3.21
C CYS A 39 11.16 6.28 -3.86
N ARG A 40 11.44 6.55 -5.15
CA ARG A 40 12.50 5.89 -5.91
C ARG A 40 13.23 6.87 -6.82
N TYR A 41 14.50 6.58 -7.07
CA TYR A 41 15.29 7.28 -8.08
C TYR A 41 14.72 7.04 -9.49
N ILE A 42 14.67 8.10 -10.31
CA ILE A 42 14.26 8.03 -11.72
C ILE A 42 15.32 8.67 -12.61
N ALA A 43 15.79 9.88 -12.26
CA ALA A 43 16.79 10.64 -13.01
C ALA A 43 17.52 11.64 -12.09
N GLY A 44 18.66 12.15 -12.55
CA GLY A 44 19.48 13.14 -11.83
C GLY A 44 20.64 12.50 -11.09
N ASN A 45 20.99 13.01 -9.90
CA ASN A 45 22.06 12.43 -9.09
C ASN A 45 21.54 11.27 -8.23
N PRO A 46 21.95 10.01 -8.48
CA PRO A 46 21.50 8.86 -7.69
C PRO A 46 21.97 8.89 -6.23
N GLN A 47 23.07 9.59 -5.93
CA GLN A 47 23.57 9.72 -4.56
C GLN A 47 22.57 10.41 -3.65
N LEU A 48 21.87 11.44 -4.13
CA LEU A 48 20.85 12.15 -3.35
C LEU A 48 19.70 11.21 -2.95
N ALA A 49 19.28 10.34 -3.87
CA ALA A 49 18.24 9.36 -3.59
C ALA A 49 18.71 8.30 -2.59
N ASN A 50 19.96 7.84 -2.70
CA ASN A 50 20.55 6.88 -1.77
C ASN A 50 20.70 7.46 -0.35
N GLU A 51 21.16 8.71 -0.22
CA GLU A 51 21.27 9.40 1.07
C GLU A 51 19.90 9.62 1.71
N LEU A 52 18.90 9.99 0.92
CA LEU A 52 17.53 10.16 1.41
C LEU A 52 16.92 8.84 1.87
N GLN A 53 17.09 7.77 1.08
CA GLN A 53 16.61 6.43 1.42
C GLN A 53 17.31 5.90 2.68
N THR A 54 18.62 6.11 2.81
CA THR A 54 19.37 5.77 4.02
C THR A 54 18.81 6.51 5.24
N CYS A 55 18.56 7.82 5.13
CA CYS A 55 17.96 8.60 6.21
C CYS A 55 16.57 8.07 6.62
N MET A 56 15.72 7.77 5.65
CA MET A 56 14.41 7.15 5.88
C MET A 56 14.54 5.80 6.60
N CYS A 57 15.43 4.92 6.15
CA CYS A 57 15.66 3.63 6.79
C CYS A 57 16.19 3.77 8.23
N GLN A 58 17.05 4.75 8.50
CA GLN A 58 17.49 5.09 9.85
C GLN A 58 16.32 5.46 10.76
N GLN A 59 15.32 6.19 10.26
CA GLN A 59 14.13 6.54 11.05
C GLN A 59 13.25 5.33 11.40
N LEU A 60 13.30 4.26 10.59
CA LEU A 60 12.59 3.01 10.84
C LEU A 60 13.35 2.11 11.83
N ALA A 61 14.67 2.19 11.86
CA ALA A 61 15.52 1.35 12.69
C ALA A 61 15.17 1.52 14.18
N ASN A 62 14.84 0.40 14.84
CA ASN A 62 14.44 0.34 16.25
C ASN A 62 13.25 1.25 16.65
N ASN A 63 12.49 1.81 15.70
CA ASN A 63 11.37 2.71 15.96
C ASN A 63 10.02 1.96 15.97
N VAL A 64 9.78 1.18 17.03
CA VAL A 64 8.55 0.39 17.19
C VAL A 64 7.30 1.28 17.17
N ARG A 65 7.36 2.47 17.77
CA ARG A 65 6.23 3.42 17.83
C ARG A 65 5.76 3.83 16.43
N LEU A 66 6.69 4.16 15.54
CA LEU A 66 6.40 4.52 14.16
C LEU A 66 5.80 3.33 13.39
N ILE A 67 6.38 2.14 13.50
CA ILE A 67 5.85 0.94 12.82
C ILE A 67 4.43 0.63 13.28
N SER A 68 4.15 0.66 14.59
CA SER A 68 2.81 0.47 15.12
C SER A 68 1.83 1.55 14.65
N ALA A 69 2.28 2.79 14.51
CA ALA A 69 1.44 3.88 14.00
C ALA A 69 1.09 3.69 12.51
N LEU A 70 2.07 3.29 11.69
CA LEU A 70 1.85 2.93 10.28
C LEU A 70 0.93 1.71 10.15
N ALA A 71 1.06 0.72 11.04
CA ALA A 71 0.17 -0.44 11.10
C ALA A 71 -1.27 -0.04 11.40
N ARG A 72 -1.50 0.80 12.41
CA ARG A 72 -2.84 1.33 12.72
C ARG A 72 -3.42 2.11 11.54
N ASN A 73 -2.63 2.94 10.86
CA ASN A 73 -3.08 3.65 9.67
C ASN A 73 -3.50 2.70 8.54
N ALA A 74 -2.73 1.65 8.28
CA ALA A 74 -3.06 0.62 7.28
C ALA A 74 -4.34 -0.19 7.61
N LEU A 75 -4.73 -0.24 8.88
CA LEU A 75 -5.92 -0.95 9.36
C LEU A 75 -7.21 -0.11 9.35
N VAL A 76 -7.13 1.21 9.08
CA VAL A 76 -8.31 2.10 9.07
C VAL A 76 -9.29 1.73 7.96
N GLN A 77 -8.80 1.46 6.75
CA GLN A 77 -9.63 1.06 5.61
C GLN A 77 -10.00 -0.43 5.73
N LYS A 78 -11.26 -0.77 5.45
CA LYS A 78 -11.77 -2.15 5.55
C LYS A 78 -12.27 -2.66 4.20
N PRO A 79 -11.97 -3.91 3.81
CA PRO A 79 -12.47 -4.49 2.59
C PRO A 79 -13.97 -4.70 2.72
N PRO A 80 -14.72 -4.51 1.62
CA PRO A 80 -16.16 -4.52 1.72
C PRO A 80 -16.71 -5.94 1.59
N LEU A 81 -16.88 -6.62 2.73
CA LEU A 81 -17.32 -8.03 2.78
C LEU A 81 -18.77 -8.25 2.32
N SER A 82 -19.57 -7.18 2.22
CA SER A 82 -21.00 -7.22 1.87
C SER A 82 -21.33 -6.50 0.55
N ILE A 83 -20.37 -6.39 -0.40
CA ILE A 83 -20.57 -5.63 -1.65
C ILE A 83 -21.80 -6.03 -2.47
N PHE A 84 -22.18 -7.31 -2.47
CA PHE A 84 -23.26 -7.82 -3.33
C PHE A 84 -24.63 -7.91 -2.63
N ARG A 85 -24.75 -7.42 -1.39
CA ARG A 85 -26.03 -7.38 -0.64
C ARG A 85 -26.64 -5.98 -0.53
N ASN A 86 -26.27 -5.03 -1.41
CA ASN A 86 -26.81 -3.66 -1.57
C ASN A 86 -26.21 -2.52 -0.71
N TRP A 87 -25.03 -2.67 -0.07
CA TRP A 87 -24.57 -1.66 0.91
C TRP A 87 -23.19 -1.03 0.65
N VAL A 88 -22.41 -1.53 -0.30
CA VAL A 88 -21.04 -1.04 -0.52
C VAL A 88 -20.87 -0.53 -1.94
N LEU A 89 -21.76 0.37 -2.30
CA LEU A 89 -21.59 1.19 -3.47
C LEU A 89 -21.38 2.63 -3.03
N VAL A 90 -20.66 3.42 -3.83
CA VAL A 90 -20.66 4.87 -3.66
C VAL A 90 -22.13 5.33 -3.61
N LYS A 91 -22.48 6.05 -2.54
CA LYS A 91 -23.89 6.32 -2.21
C LYS A 91 -24.51 7.42 -3.07
N GLU A 92 -23.71 8.38 -3.53
CA GLU A 92 -24.17 9.60 -4.21
C GLU A 92 -23.14 10.10 -5.23
N GLY A 93 -23.57 10.97 -6.15
CA GLY A 93 -22.74 11.57 -7.20
C GLY A 93 -22.64 10.73 -8.48
N GLU A 94 -21.81 11.19 -9.43
CA GLU A 94 -21.65 10.55 -10.76
C GLU A 94 -21.19 9.09 -10.69
N ASN A 95 -20.56 8.68 -9.58
CA ASN A 95 -20.08 7.32 -9.36
C ASN A 95 -21.04 6.47 -8.52
N ALA A 96 -22.27 6.92 -8.27
CA ALA A 96 -23.24 6.18 -7.49
C ALA A 96 -23.42 4.74 -8.01
N ASN A 97 -23.64 3.78 -7.11
CA ASN A 97 -23.80 2.37 -7.45
C ASN A 97 -22.54 1.68 -8.02
N THR A 98 -21.34 2.24 -7.80
CA THR A 98 -20.05 1.63 -8.18
C THR A 98 -19.23 1.18 -6.98
N LEU A 99 -18.34 0.21 -7.22
CA LEU A 99 -17.28 -0.22 -6.33
C LEU A 99 -15.98 0.48 -6.71
N ASP A 100 -15.41 1.29 -5.82
CA ASP A 100 -14.05 1.78 -5.98
C ASP A 100 -13.04 0.67 -5.62
N ILE A 101 -12.55 -0.04 -6.64
CA ILE A 101 -11.66 -1.19 -6.45
C ILE A 101 -10.33 -0.82 -5.78
N LYS A 102 -9.91 0.45 -5.89
CA LYS A 102 -8.67 0.93 -5.30
C LYS A 102 -8.80 0.99 -3.78
N THR A 103 -9.81 1.68 -3.28
CA THR A 103 -10.03 1.84 -1.83
C THR A 103 -10.60 0.56 -1.19
N ALA A 104 -11.41 -0.20 -1.93
CA ALA A 104 -12.00 -1.45 -1.46
C ALA A 104 -10.98 -2.58 -1.23
N ALA A 105 -9.86 -2.59 -1.97
CA ALA A 105 -8.91 -3.70 -1.89
C ALA A 105 -7.45 -3.31 -2.15
N LEU A 106 -7.17 -2.64 -3.28
CA LEU A 106 -5.78 -2.44 -3.72
C LEU A 106 -4.94 -1.66 -2.70
N SER A 107 -5.46 -0.54 -2.19
CA SER A 107 -4.79 0.25 -1.17
C SER A 107 -4.61 -0.53 0.14
N ILE A 108 -5.61 -1.33 0.53
CA ILE A 108 -5.56 -2.14 1.75
C ILE A 108 -4.43 -3.17 1.66
N ILE A 109 -4.43 -4.02 0.62
CA ILE A 109 -3.41 -5.07 0.49
C ILE A 109 -1.99 -4.50 0.38
N VAL A 110 -1.81 -3.42 -0.39
CA VAL A 110 -0.52 -2.73 -0.53
C VAL A 110 -0.04 -2.19 0.82
N ASN A 111 -0.93 -1.56 1.60
CA ASN A 111 -0.57 -0.98 2.89
C ASN A 111 -0.20 -2.06 3.93
N LEU A 112 -0.93 -3.19 3.98
CA LEU A 112 -0.62 -4.29 4.89
C LEU A 112 0.74 -4.93 4.58
N ILE A 113 1.02 -5.17 3.30
CA ILE A 113 2.32 -5.69 2.83
C ILE A 113 3.41 -4.68 3.16
N ARG A 114 3.18 -3.38 2.91
CA ARG A 114 4.16 -2.32 3.20
C ARG A 114 4.53 -2.31 4.68
N VAL A 115 3.56 -2.37 5.61
CA VAL A 115 3.85 -2.35 7.05
C VAL A 115 4.73 -3.53 7.48
N GLN A 116 4.42 -4.75 7.02
CA GLN A 116 5.26 -5.92 7.30
C GLN A 116 6.66 -5.79 6.72
N TYR A 117 6.76 -5.26 5.51
CA TYR A 117 8.02 -4.99 4.86
C TYR A 117 8.85 -3.94 5.61
N LEU A 118 8.23 -2.86 6.09
CA LEU A 118 8.91 -1.83 6.87
C LEU A 118 9.41 -2.37 8.22
N GLN A 119 8.68 -3.29 8.86
CA GLN A 119 9.16 -3.99 10.04
C GLN A 119 10.38 -4.86 9.73
N LEU A 120 10.43 -5.52 8.57
CA LEU A 120 11.59 -6.28 8.12
C LEU A 120 12.78 -5.33 7.84
N VAL A 121 12.56 -4.24 7.12
CA VAL A 121 13.55 -3.20 6.83
C VAL A 121 14.15 -2.64 8.12
N SER A 122 13.31 -2.31 9.10
CA SER A 122 13.75 -1.85 10.42
C SER A 122 14.75 -2.82 11.05
N ARG A 123 14.46 -4.13 11.04
CA ARG A 123 15.36 -5.16 11.59
C ARG A 123 16.65 -5.31 10.77
N LEU A 124 16.55 -5.41 9.44
CA LEU A 124 17.72 -5.59 8.57
C LEU A 124 18.66 -4.40 8.66
N PHE A 125 18.12 -3.19 8.66
CA PHE A 125 18.91 -1.97 8.79
C PHE A 125 19.55 -1.84 10.17
N SER A 126 18.83 -2.14 11.26
CA SER A 126 19.39 -2.16 12.61
C SER A 126 20.57 -3.12 12.75
N ASN A 127 20.54 -4.26 12.06
CA ASN A 127 21.59 -5.28 12.16
C ASN A 127 22.79 -5.03 11.23
N ASN A 128 22.54 -4.51 10.02
CA ASN A 128 23.54 -4.47 8.96
C ASN A 128 23.99 -3.04 8.59
N GLY A 129 23.33 -2.01 9.13
CA GLY A 129 23.56 -0.60 8.77
C GLY A 129 23.13 -0.21 7.34
N SER A 130 22.63 -1.16 6.56
CA SER A 130 22.17 -0.97 5.18
C SER A 130 21.12 -2.01 4.79
N VAL A 131 20.29 -1.68 3.80
CA VAL A 131 19.24 -2.57 3.27
C VAL A 131 18.92 -2.20 1.82
N ILE A 132 18.69 -3.21 0.98
CA ILE A 132 18.14 -2.98 -0.37
C ILE A 132 16.65 -2.69 -0.21
N TYR A 133 16.28 -1.42 -0.30
CA TYR A 133 14.90 -0.99 -0.13
C TYR A 133 14.09 -1.20 -1.42
N LYS A 134 12.86 -1.71 -1.28
CA LYS A 134 11.94 -2.02 -2.37
C LYS A 134 10.66 -1.23 -2.22
N THR A 135 10.22 -0.63 -3.33
CA THR A 135 8.95 0.10 -3.42
C THR A 135 7.85 -0.71 -4.09
N ASN A 136 8.20 -1.71 -4.91
CA ASN A 136 7.23 -2.58 -5.57
C ASN A 136 6.64 -3.61 -4.60
N THR A 137 5.32 -3.79 -4.62
CA THR A 137 4.59 -4.69 -3.73
C THR A 137 4.97 -6.16 -3.88
N GLU A 138 5.22 -6.63 -5.12
CA GLU A 138 5.61 -8.02 -5.38
C GLU A 138 7.04 -8.28 -4.90
N GLU A 139 7.96 -7.34 -5.14
CA GLU A 139 9.33 -7.42 -4.60
C GLU A 139 9.33 -7.45 -3.06
N ARG A 140 8.45 -6.69 -2.41
CA ARG A 140 8.26 -6.71 -0.96
C ARG A 140 7.77 -8.07 -0.48
N LEU A 141 6.75 -8.65 -1.13
CA LEU A 141 6.26 -10.00 -0.82
C LEU A 141 7.37 -11.04 -0.95
N GLN A 142 8.18 -10.96 -2.01
CA GLN A 142 9.29 -11.87 -2.22
C GLN A 142 10.31 -11.80 -1.08
N LEU A 143 10.68 -10.59 -0.64
CA LEU A 143 11.57 -10.41 0.50
C LEU A 143 10.95 -10.91 1.82
N LEU A 144 9.65 -10.70 2.03
CA LEU A 144 8.95 -11.22 3.20
C LEU A 144 8.97 -12.76 3.24
N LEU A 145 8.85 -13.43 2.10
CA LEU A 145 8.98 -14.88 1.99
C LEU A 145 10.42 -15.33 2.24
N THR A 146 11.38 -14.73 1.54
CA THR A 146 12.81 -15.08 1.64
C THR A 146 13.33 -14.96 3.07
N HIS A 147 12.89 -13.93 3.82
CA HIS A 147 13.23 -13.74 5.23
C HIS A 147 12.29 -14.44 6.22
N LYS A 148 11.42 -15.34 5.75
CA LYS A 148 10.49 -16.15 6.56
C LYS A 148 9.57 -15.30 7.47
N VAL A 149 9.27 -14.06 7.07
CA VAL A 149 8.30 -13.20 7.76
C VAL A 149 6.87 -13.68 7.49
N ILE A 150 6.65 -14.25 6.32
CA ILE A 150 5.43 -14.96 5.92
C ILE A 150 5.79 -16.34 5.38
N ASN A 151 4.84 -17.29 5.43
CA ASN A 151 4.99 -18.60 4.83
C ASN A 151 4.58 -18.61 3.35
N GLU A 152 4.87 -19.70 2.64
CA GLU A 152 4.59 -19.84 1.21
C GLU A 152 3.10 -19.73 0.88
N VAL A 153 2.23 -20.27 1.73
CA VAL A 153 0.77 -20.16 1.58
C VAL A 153 0.33 -18.70 1.61
N THR A 154 0.76 -17.95 2.64
CA THR A 154 0.44 -16.52 2.79
C THR A 154 1.02 -15.70 1.62
N PHE A 155 2.23 -16.04 1.15
CA PHE A 155 2.82 -15.40 -0.01
C PHE A 155 1.98 -15.59 -1.27
N LYS A 156 1.62 -16.83 -1.60
CA LYS A 156 0.80 -17.16 -2.78
C LYS A 156 -0.58 -16.49 -2.70
N ASP A 157 -1.21 -16.54 -1.53
CA ASP A 157 -2.50 -15.91 -1.24
C ASP A 157 -2.46 -14.40 -1.49
N LEU A 158 -1.48 -13.69 -0.92
CA LEU A 158 -1.35 -12.24 -1.07
C LEU A 158 -0.94 -11.82 -2.48
N LEU A 159 -0.02 -12.56 -3.11
CA LEU A 159 0.41 -12.28 -4.48
C LEU A 159 -0.76 -12.46 -5.45
N GLY A 160 -1.48 -13.59 -5.36
CA GLY A 160 -2.65 -13.87 -6.18
C GLY A 160 -3.76 -12.84 -5.98
N ALA A 161 -4.05 -12.46 -4.73
CA ALA A 161 -5.00 -11.39 -4.42
C ALA A 161 -4.58 -10.05 -5.04
N PHE A 162 -3.32 -9.65 -4.90
CA PHE A 162 -2.80 -8.40 -5.46
C PHE A 162 -2.89 -8.38 -6.99
N GLN A 163 -2.46 -9.45 -7.65
CA GLN A 163 -2.49 -9.58 -9.11
C GLN A 163 -3.92 -9.60 -9.64
N PHE A 164 -4.83 -10.33 -9.00
CA PHE A 164 -6.24 -10.38 -9.41
C PHE A 164 -6.93 -9.01 -9.34
N ILE A 165 -6.77 -8.29 -8.23
CA ILE A 165 -7.35 -6.95 -8.05
C ILE A 165 -6.75 -5.96 -9.06
N THR A 166 -5.44 -6.06 -9.31
CA THR A 166 -4.75 -5.24 -10.30
C THR A 166 -5.25 -5.53 -11.72
N GLN A 167 -5.47 -6.80 -12.06
CA GLN A 167 -6.03 -7.20 -13.35
C GLN A 167 -7.44 -6.65 -13.56
N ILE A 168 -8.33 -6.76 -12.57
CA ILE A 168 -9.68 -6.16 -12.64
C ILE A 168 -9.58 -4.66 -12.95
N ARG A 169 -8.71 -3.94 -12.22
CA ARG A 169 -8.54 -2.50 -12.38
C ARG A 169 -8.02 -2.15 -13.76
N TYR A 170 -7.00 -2.84 -14.26
CA TYR A 170 -6.42 -2.56 -15.56
C TYR A 170 -7.36 -2.89 -16.71
N SER A 171 -8.10 -4.01 -16.64
CA SER A 171 -9.14 -4.32 -17.63
C SER A 171 -10.19 -3.22 -17.72
N HIS A 172 -10.69 -2.73 -16.58
CA HIS A 172 -11.65 -1.62 -16.53
C HIS A 172 -11.09 -0.33 -17.15
N GLN A 173 -9.86 0.03 -16.78
CA GLN A 173 -9.21 1.24 -17.28
C GLN A 173 -8.89 1.16 -18.78
N LEU A 174 -8.48 0.00 -19.26
CA LEU A 174 -8.25 -0.24 -20.68
C LEU A 174 -9.54 -0.11 -21.48
N GLN A 175 -10.65 -0.68 -20.99
CA GLN A 175 -11.96 -0.55 -21.63
C GLN A 175 -12.42 0.91 -21.68
N ALA A 176 -12.18 1.69 -20.62
CA ALA A 176 -12.49 3.12 -20.62
C ALA A 176 -11.68 3.87 -21.70
N LEU A 177 -10.38 3.61 -21.81
CA LEU A 177 -9.53 4.22 -22.85
C LEU A 177 -10.00 3.86 -24.27
N GLN A 178 -10.34 2.60 -24.52
CA GLN A 178 -10.86 2.14 -25.82
C GLN A 178 -12.18 2.81 -26.20
N GLN A 179 -12.94 3.28 -25.22
CA GLN A 179 -14.19 4.03 -25.41
C GLN A 179 -14.00 5.56 -25.40
N GLY A 180 -12.76 6.06 -25.35
CA GLY A 180 -12.47 7.49 -25.28
C GLY A 180 -12.85 8.14 -23.94
N LYS A 181 -13.04 7.35 -22.87
CA LYS A 181 -13.40 7.81 -21.52
C LYS A 181 -12.16 7.98 -20.65
N ILE A 182 -12.27 8.83 -19.63
CA ILE A 182 -11.22 9.01 -18.61
C ILE A 182 -11.18 7.77 -17.70
N PRO A 183 -10.02 7.11 -17.55
CA PRO A 183 -9.89 5.97 -16.64
C PRO A 183 -10.11 6.35 -15.18
N ASN A 184 -10.86 5.52 -14.45
CA ASN A 184 -11.09 5.68 -13.02
C ASN A 184 -10.94 4.33 -12.29
N ASN A 185 -11.34 4.26 -11.01
CA ASN A 185 -11.33 3.00 -10.22
C ASN A 185 -12.74 2.50 -9.90
N HIS A 186 -13.78 3.15 -10.43
CA HIS A 186 -15.18 2.92 -10.12
C HIS A 186 -15.78 1.90 -11.08
N ILE A 187 -15.99 0.67 -10.60
CA ILE A 187 -16.49 -0.45 -11.40
C ILE A 187 -17.91 -0.76 -10.97
N ASN A 188 -18.84 -0.84 -11.92
CA ASN A 188 -20.19 -1.29 -11.64
C ASN A 188 -20.15 -2.79 -11.27
N PRO A 189 -20.56 -3.21 -10.05
CA PRO A 189 -20.48 -4.61 -9.66
C PRO A 189 -21.36 -5.54 -10.49
N ASN A 190 -22.35 -5.00 -11.21
CA ASN A 190 -23.15 -5.78 -12.15
C ASN A 190 -22.39 -6.21 -13.41
N ALA A 191 -21.26 -5.56 -13.72
CA ALA A 191 -20.40 -5.96 -14.84
C ALA A 191 -19.69 -7.30 -14.61
N PHE A 192 -19.54 -7.72 -13.35
CA PHE A 192 -18.91 -9.01 -13.02
C PHE A 192 -19.88 -10.17 -13.21
N ASN A 193 -19.41 -11.25 -13.82
CA ASN A 193 -20.12 -12.52 -13.87
C ASN A 193 -20.09 -13.25 -12.50
N SER A 194 -20.85 -14.33 -12.36
CA SER A 194 -20.97 -15.06 -11.07
C SER A 194 -19.63 -15.60 -10.54
N PHE A 195 -18.73 -16.03 -11.43
CA PHE A 195 -17.40 -16.52 -11.07
C PHE A 195 -16.52 -15.39 -10.54
N GLU A 196 -16.44 -14.27 -11.27
CA GLU A 196 -15.68 -13.08 -10.86
C GLU A 196 -16.18 -12.51 -9.54
N ARG A 197 -17.51 -12.45 -9.34
CA ARG A 197 -18.11 -12.00 -8.07
C ARG A 197 -17.70 -12.89 -6.90
N THR A 198 -17.69 -14.21 -7.12
CA THR A 198 -17.28 -15.18 -6.09
C THR A 198 -15.80 -15.01 -5.78
N HIS A 199 -14.96 -14.92 -6.80
CA HIS A 199 -13.53 -14.77 -6.61
C HIS A 199 -13.18 -13.45 -5.90
N LEU A 200 -13.80 -12.33 -6.30
CA LEU A 200 -13.65 -11.03 -5.63
C LEU A 200 -14.06 -11.07 -4.16
N ARG A 201 -15.16 -11.75 -3.83
CA ARG A 201 -15.59 -11.94 -2.45
C ARG A 201 -14.56 -12.72 -1.64
N GLU A 202 -14.02 -13.80 -2.18
CA GLU A 202 -12.98 -14.58 -1.51
C GLU A 202 -11.68 -13.80 -1.35
N THR A 203 -11.30 -12.97 -2.33
CA THR A 203 -10.17 -12.04 -2.22
C THR A 203 -10.38 -11.05 -1.06
N PHE A 204 -11.59 -10.49 -0.90
CA PHE A 204 -11.87 -9.57 0.21
C PHE A 204 -11.83 -10.25 1.56
N LYS A 205 -12.34 -11.48 1.67
CA LYS A 205 -12.21 -12.27 2.90
C LYS A 205 -10.74 -12.56 3.22
N LEU A 206 -9.93 -12.89 2.23
CA LEU A 206 -8.50 -13.11 2.38
C LEU A 206 -7.80 -11.85 2.91
N ILE A 207 -8.06 -10.69 2.30
CA ILE A 207 -7.52 -9.40 2.76
C ILE A 207 -7.97 -9.12 4.21
N SER A 208 -9.25 -9.34 4.52
CA SER A 208 -9.79 -9.16 5.88
C SER A 208 -9.12 -10.08 6.89
N ARG A 209 -8.90 -11.36 6.57
CA ARG A 209 -8.17 -12.29 7.45
C ARG A 209 -6.74 -11.80 7.67
N TYR A 210 -6.07 -11.31 6.63
CA TYR A 210 -4.73 -10.77 6.75
C TYR A 210 -4.69 -9.49 7.60
N GLN A 211 -5.70 -8.63 7.51
CA GLN A 211 -5.84 -7.47 8.41
C GLN A 211 -5.91 -7.88 9.88
N GLU A 212 -6.63 -8.94 10.21
CA GLU A 212 -6.69 -9.44 11.59
C GLU A 212 -5.32 -9.95 12.06
N ILE A 213 -4.55 -10.62 11.18
CA ILE A 213 -3.16 -11.02 11.48
C ILE A 213 -2.29 -9.80 11.76
N ILE A 214 -2.39 -8.74 10.94
CA ILE A 214 -1.65 -7.49 11.16
C ILE A 214 -2.10 -6.83 12.47
N ARG A 215 -3.41 -6.80 12.77
CA ARG A 215 -3.92 -6.24 14.02
C ARG A 215 -3.31 -6.93 15.22
N MET A 216 -3.39 -8.26 15.30
CA MET A 216 -2.83 -9.05 16.41
C MET A 216 -1.31 -8.89 16.58
N LYS A 217 -0.59 -8.56 15.50
CA LYS A 217 0.87 -8.41 15.54
C LYS A 217 1.34 -7.03 16.01
N TYR A 218 0.54 -5.98 15.79
CA TYR A 218 0.99 -4.59 15.94
C TYR A 218 0.11 -3.71 16.85
N CYS A 219 -1.07 -4.20 17.26
CA CYS A 219 -2.04 -3.52 18.12
C CYS A 219 -2.34 -4.39 19.33
#